data_AF-A0A6L5ENI0-F1
#
_entry.id   AF-A0A6L5ENI0-F1
#
_cell.length_a   1.000
_cell.length_b   1.000
_cell.length_c   1.000
_cell.angle_alpha   90.00
_cell.angle_beta   90.00
_cell.angle_gamma   90.00
#
_symmetry.space_group_name_H-M   'P 1'
#
loop_
_entity.id
_entity.type
_entity.pdbx_description
1 polymer ?
#
loop_
_entity_poly.entity_id
_entity_poly.type
_entity_poly.pdbx_seq_one_letter_code
_entity_poly.pdbx_strand_id
1 'polypeptide(L)'
;MMENRALDGMSLYHEARAAGMVYQATMREILTRKLGVQWTPVVNGCSEIIGLNDKDVLKEYSTRTREIDAWQADNGLENRTSYQRITQKITRRKKTLRQASKP
;
A
#
# COMPACT_ATOMS: atom_id res chain seq x y z
N MET A 1 29.83 25.73 6.93
CA MET A 1 30.19 24.29 6.88
C MET A 1 28.98 23.53 7.39
N MET A 2 28.24 22.83 6.52
CA MET A 2 27.04 22.09 6.93
C MET A 2 27.51 20.75 7.53
N GLU A 3 27.25 20.55 8.80
CA GLU A 3 27.63 19.33 9.52
C GLU A 3 26.72 18.18 9.07
N ASN A 4 27.30 17.19 8.38
CA ASN A 4 26.57 16.01 7.93
C ASN A 4 26.36 15.05 9.10
N ARG A 5 25.29 15.25 9.86
CA ARG A 5 24.86 14.33 10.92
C ARG A 5 23.89 13.29 10.37
N ALA A 6 23.99 12.06 10.88
CA ALA A 6 23.06 10.99 10.55
C ALA A 6 21.63 11.34 11.02
N LEU A 7 20.64 10.98 10.21
CA LEU A 7 19.22 11.14 10.53
C LEU A 7 18.78 10.14 11.60
N ASP A 8 17.96 10.60 12.54
CA ASP A 8 17.32 9.73 13.53
C ASP A 8 16.14 8.97 12.90
N GLY A 9 16.39 7.71 12.53
CA GLY A 9 15.38 6.85 11.93
C GLY A 9 14.30 6.37 12.89
N MET A 10 14.55 6.35 14.21
CA MET A 10 13.56 5.84 15.18
C MET A 10 12.42 6.82 15.37
N SER A 11 12.74 8.09 15.62
CA SER A 11 11.74 9.15 15.69
C SER A 11 10.97 9.28 14.37
N LEU A 12 11.66 9.15 13.22
CA LEU A 12 10.99 9.17 11.92
C LEU A 12 10.03 8.00 11.72
N TYR A 13 10.42 6.78 12.13
CA TYR A 13 9.56 5.61 12.02
C TYR A 13 8.35 5.68 12.96
N HIS A 14 8.51 6.27 14.15
CA HIS A 14 7.41 6.54 15.07
C HIS A 14 6.31 7.40 14.40
N GLU A 15 6.71 8.41 13.63
CA GLU A 15 5.79 9.31 12.93
C GLU A 15 5.25 8.78 11.59
N ALA A 16 5.71 7.61 11.13
CA ALA A 16 5.39 7.10 9.79
C ALA A 16 3.88 6.93 9.57
N ARG A 17 3.12 6.54 10.60
CA ARG A 17 1.65 6.40 10.49
C ARG A 17 0.97 7.74 10.31
N ALA A 18 1.34 8.75 11.10
CA ALA A 18 0.78 10.10 11.01
C ALA A 18 1.13 10.73 9.66
N ALA A 19 2.38 10.61 9.22
CA ALA A 19 2.81 11.05 7.90
C ALA A 19 2.00 10.39 6.77
N GLY A 20 1.73 9.08 6.87
CA GLY A 20 0.87 8.37 5.92
C GLY A 20 -0.57 8.89 5.87
N MET A 21 -1.14 9.27 7.01
CA MET A 21 -2.49 9.86 7.07
C MET A 21 -2.53 11.25 6.43
N VAL A 22 -1.54 12.10 6.71
CA VAL A 22 -1.39 13.42 6.09
C VAL A 22 -1.24 13.26 4.57
N TYR A 23 -0.38 12.34 4.12
CA TYR A 23 -0.23 12.04 2.69
C TYR A 23 -1.57 11.69 2.04
N GLN A 24 -2.31 10.75 2.61
CA GLN A 24 -3.59 10.31 2.06
C GLN A 24 -4.62 11.44 2.01
N ALA A 25 -4.74 12.25 3.07
CA ALA A 25 -5.67 13.37 3.12
C ALA A 25 -5.34 14.45 2.08
N THR A 26 -4.08 14.88 2.04
CA THR A 26 -3.58 15.90 1.10
C THR A 26 -3.69 15.44 -0.35
N MET A 27 -3.38 14.16 -0.63
CA MET A 27 -3.53 13.60 -1.98
C MET A 27 -4.98 13.69 -2.44
N ARG A 28 -5.94 13.29 -1.60
CA ARG A 28 -7.37 13.37 -1.95
C ARG A 28 -7.79 14.80 -2.20
N GLU A 29 -7.44 15.73 -1.31
CA GLU A 29 -7.76 17.15 -1.48
C GLU A 29 -7.22 17.71 -2.80
N ILE A 30 -5.94 17.49 -3.10
CA ILE A 30 -5.28 18.01 -4.30
C ILE A 30 -5.93 17.44 -5.57
N LEU A 31 -6.16 16.13 -5.61
CA LEU A 31 -6.75 15.48 -6.78
C LEU A 31 -8.21 15.86 -6.98
N THR A 32 -8.98 15.98 -5.91
CA THR A 32 -10.36 16.51 -5.98
C THR A 32 -10.36 17.94 -6.53
N ARG A 33 -9.52 18.83 -5.99
CA ARG A 33 -9.49 20.24 -6.40
C ARG A 33 -9.01 20.44 -7.83
N LYS A 34 -7.98 19.70 -8.25
CA LYS A 34 -7.33 19.91 -9.56
C LYS A 34 -7.97 19.12 -10.69
N LEU A 35 -8.49 17.93 -10.40
CA LEU A 35 -8.93 16.98 -11.42
C LEU A 35 -10.39 16.51 -11.22
N GLY A 36 -11.08 16.99 -10.19
CA GLY A 36 -12.47 16.61 -9.93
C GLY A 36 -12.64 15.16 -9.45
N VAL A 37 -11.56 14.53 -8.97
CA VAL A 37 -11.60 13.13 -8.51
C VAL A 37 -12.55 13.00 -7.32
N GLN A 38 -13.42 11.99 -7.38
CA GLN A 38 -14.33 11.64 -6.30
C GLN A 38 -13.87 10.37 -5.61
N TRP A 39 -14.19 10.25 -4.32
CA TRP A 39 -13.65 9.24 -3.43
C TRP A 39 -14.77 8.46 -2.74
N THR A 40 -14.56 7.17 -2.50
CA THR A 40 -15.43 6.38 -1.64
C THR A 40 -15.30 6.83 -0.18
N PRO A 41 -16.15 6.36 0.75
CA PRO A 41 -15.97 6.61 2.17
C PRO A 41 -14.56 6.23 2.65
N VAL A 42 -13.97 7.04 3.53
CA VAL A 42 -12.65 6.80 4.08
C VAL A 42 -12.73 5.75 5.19
N VAL A 43 -11.95 4.68 5.08
CA VAL A 43 -11.83 3.62 6.08
C VAL A 43 -10.37 3.46 6.45
N ASN A 44 -10.04 3.61 7.74
CA ASN A 44 -8.65 3.55 8.24
C ASN A 44 -7.67 4.50 7.53
N GLY A 45 -8.15 5.65 7.04
CA GLY A 45 -7.35 6.65 6.32
C GLY A 45 -7.24 6.42 4.80
N CYS A 46 -7.70 5.27 4.29
CA CYS A 46 -7.69 4.91 2.88
C CYS A 46 -9.08 5.11 2.25
N SER A 47 -9.10 5.41 0.95
CA SER A 47 -10.31 5.48 0.13
C SER A 47 -9.93 5.21 -1.33
N GLU A 48 -10.87 4.65 -2.09
CA GLU A 48 -10.71 4.36 -3.51
C GLU A 48 -11.37 5.45 -4.37
N ILE A 49 -10.95 5.56 -5.62
CA ILE A 49 -11.55 6.51 -6.58
C ILE A 49 -12.88 5.95 -7.07
N ILE A 50 -13.94 6.77 -7.03
CA ILE A 50 -15.24 6.40 -7.60
C ILE A 50 -15.08 6.16 -9.11
N GLY A 51 -15.56 5.02 -9.58
CA GLY A 51 -15.40 4.56 -10.98
C GLY A 51 -14.19 3.64 -11.18
N LEU A 52 -13.29 3.54 -10.20
CA LEU A 52 -12.19 2.56 -10.15
C LEU A 52 -12.26 1.64 -8.93
N ASN A 53 -13.35 1.71 -8.17
CA ASN A 53 -13.55 1.00 -6.90
C ASN A 53 -14.22 -0.38 -7.06
N ASP A 54 -14.26 -0.92 -8.28
CA ASP A 54 -14.71 -2.29 -8.53
C ASP A 54 -13.74 -3.28 -7.86
N LYS A 55 -14.27 -4.19 -7.05
CA LYS A 55 -13.45 -5.10 -6.24
C LYS A 55 -12.66 -6.08 -7.10
N ASP A 56 -13.20 -6.53 -8.22
CA ASP A 56 -12.54 -7.53 -9.05
C ASP A 56 -11.46 -6.88 -9.93
N VAL A 57 -11.69 -5.65 -10.38
CA VAL A 57 -10.63 -4.82 -11.00
C VAL A 57 -9.49 -4.59 -10.01
N LEU A 58 -9.78 -4.15 -8.78
CA LEU A 58 -8.76 -3.91 -7.76
C LEU A 58 -7.96 -5.18 -7.42
N LYS A 59 -8.63 -6.34 -7.31
CA LYS A 59 -7.96 -7.64 -7.09
C LYS A 59 -7.03 -8.02 -8.24
N GLU A 60 -7.45 -7.79 -9.47
CA GLU A 60 -6.66 -8.14 -10.65
C GLU A 60 -5.32 -7.40 -10.65
N TYR A 61 -5.38 -6.08 -10.41
CA TYR A 61 -4.18 -5.24 -10.33
C TYR A 61 -3.38 -5.42 -9.03
N SER A 62 -3.92 -6.07 -8.00
CA SER A 62 -3.26 -6.31 -6.69
C SER A 62 -2.51 -7.64 -6.59
N THR A 63 -1.63 -7.93 -7.55
CA THR A 63 -0.85 -9.19 -7.62
C THR A 63 -0.18 -9.58 -6.30
N ARG A 64 0.43 -8.62 -5.60
CA ARG A 64 1.15 -8.89 -4.36
C ARG A 64 0.22 -9.35 -3.24
N THR A 65 -0.94 -8.71 -3.12
CA THR A 65 -1.97 -9.09 -2.15
C THR A 65 -2.44 -10.52 -2.42
N ARG A 66 -2.71 -10.86 -3.68
CA ARG A 66 -3.10 -12.22 -4.09
C ARG A 66 -2.04 -13.26 -3.75
N GLU A 67 -0.76 -13.00 -4.03
CA GLU A 67 0.34 -13.91 -3.68
C GLU A 67 0.49 -14.13 -2.17
N ILE A 68 0.25 -13.08 -1.36
CA ILE A 68 0.29 -13.17 0.10
C ILE A 68 -0.89 -14.01 0.61
N ASP A 69 -2.10 -13.69 0.14
CA ASP A 69 -3.33 -14.36 0.59
C ASP A 69 -3.33 -15.85 0.18
N ALA A 70 -2.87 -16.19 -1.04
CA ALA A 70 -2.72 -17.58 -1.49
C ALA A 70 -1.74 -18.37 -0.63
N TRP A 71 -0.56 -17.81 -0.35
CA TRP A 71 0.42 -18.48 0.51
C TRP A 71 -0.09 -18.66 1.94
N GLN A 72 -0.85 -17.70 2.48
CA GLN A 72 -1.46 -17.84 3.79
C GLN A 72 -2.48 -18.99 3.82
N ALA A 73 -3.32 -19.10 2.80
CA ALA A 73 -4.28 -20.20 2.66
C ALA A 73 -3.57 -21.57 2.57
N ASP A 74 -2.53 -21.68 1.74
CA ASP A 74 -1.74 -22.92 1.58
C ASP A 74 -1.03 -23.37 2.86
N ASN A 75 -0.81 -22.43 3.80
CA ASN A 75 -0.12 -22.69 5.06
C ASN A 75 -1.07 -22.68 6.28
N GLY A 76 -2.39 -22.65 6.08
CA GLY A 76 -3.38 -22.67 7.16
C GLY A 76 -3.35 -21.44 8.07
N LEU A 77 -2.88 -20.30 7.56
CA LEU A 77 -2.74 -19.07 8.34
C LEU A 77 -3.94 -18.15 8.09
N GLU A 78 -4.90 -18.15 9.02
CA GLU A 78 -6.10 -17.31 8.91
C GLU A 78 -5.90 -15.87 9.41
N ASN A 79 -4.95 -15.66 10.34
CA ASN A 79 -4.70 -14.34 10.92
C ASN A 79 -3.59 -13.57 10.19
N ARG A 80 -3.96 -12.50 9.49
CA ARG A 80 -3.05 -11.69 8.66
C ARG A 80 -1.92 -11.02 9.46
N THR A 81 -2.11 -10.68 10.74
CA THR A 81 -1.19 -9.76 11.45
C THR A 81 0.10 -10.40 11.95
N SER A 82 0.08 -11.63 12.47
CA SER A 82 1.27 -12.24 13.09
C SER A 82 2.34 -12.67 12.07
N TYR A 83 1.92 -13.10 10.88
CA TYR A 83 2.83 -13.61 9.84
C TYR A 83 3.04 -12.64 8.67
N GLN A 84 2.39 -11.47 8.68
CA GLN A 84 2.36 -10.55 7.54
C GLN A 84 3.75 -10.22 6.99
N ARG A 85 4.69 -9.88 7.88
CA ARG A 85 6.06 -9.49 7.51
C ARG A 85 6.85 -10.66 6.91
N ILE A 86 6.62 -11.86 7.44
CA ILE A 86 7.28 -13.09 6.97
C ILE A 86 6.73 -13.45 5.60
N THR A 87 5.41 -13.53 5.45
CA THR A 87 4.76 -13.82 4.17
C THR A 87 5.13 -12.78 3.11
N GLN A 88 5.15 -11.49 3.46
CA GLN A 88 5.59 -10.42 2.55
C GLN A 88 7.02 -10.60 2.04
N LYS A 89 7.92 -11.17 2.85
CA LYS A 89 9.29 -11.44 2.42
C LYS A 89 9.38 -12.71 1.59
N ILE A 90 8.75 -13.80 2.06
CA ILE A 90 8.81 -15.12 1.42
C ILE A 90 8.17 -15.09 0.03
N THR A 91 7.00 -14.48 -0.13
CA THR A 91 6.30 -14.49 -1.42
C THR A 91 6.80 -13.41 -2.40
N ARG A 92 7.80 -12.61 -2.01
CA ARG A 92 8.33 -11.54 -2.87
C ARG A 92 9.25 -12.11 -3.94
N ARG A 93 8.76 -12.16 -5.19
CA ARG A 93 9.61 -12.42 -6.36
C ARG A 93 10.50 -11.21 -6.70
N LYS A 94 11.70 -11.48 -7.21
CA LYS A 94 12.59 -10.42 -7.73
C LYS A 94 11.94 -9.82 -8.98
N LYS A 95 11.78 -8.49 -9.00
CA LYS A 95 11.24 -7.79 -10.16
C LYS A 95 12.27 -7.86 -11.30
N THR A 96 11.91 -8.53 -12.38
CA THR A 96 12.72 -8.59 -13.61
C THR A 96 12.12 -7.63 -14.63
N LEU A 97 12.96 -6.89 -15.35
CA LEU A 97 12.56 -5.84 -16.31
C LEU A 97 11.61 -6.34 -17.43
N ARG A 98 11.53 -7.66 -17.66
CA ARG A 98 10.73 -8.29 -18.73
C ARG A 98 9.26 -8.57 -18.38
N GLN A 99 8.82 -8.35 -17.14
CA GLN A 99 7.46 -8.71 -16.67
C GLN A 99 6.42 -7.58 -16.76
N ALA A 100 6.61 -6.60 -17.65
CA ALA A 100 5.63 -5.54 -17.87
C ALA A 100 4.62 -5.96 -18.95
N SER A 101 3.63 -6.77 -18.59
CA SER A 101 2.35 -6.86 -19.30
C SER A 101 1.29 -7.35 -18.33
N LYS A 102 0.61 -6.41 -17.68
CA LYS A 102 -0.77 -6.63 -17.22
C LYS A 102 -1.69 -6.12 -18.34
N PRO A 103 -2.84 -6.76 -18.56
CA PRO A 103 -3.81 -6.31 -19.55
C PRO A 103 -4.30 -4.89 -19.28
#